data_AF-A0A9R0YDX5-F1
#
_entry.id   AF-A0A9R0YDX5-F1
#
_cell.length_a   1.000
_cell.length_b   1.000
_cell.length_c   1.000
_cell.angle_alpha   90.00
_cell.angle_beta   90.00
_cell.angle_gamma   90.00
#
_symmetry.space_group_name_H-M   'P 1'
#
loop_
_entity.id
_entity.type
_entity.pdbx_description
1 polymer ?
#
loop_
_entity_poly.entity_id
_entity_poly.type
_entity_poly.pdbx_seq_one_letter_code
_entity_poly.pdbx_strand_id
1 'polypeptide(L)'
;MSAGWRTLLLRIGDRCPEYGGTADHKEHIVKICYNVLSREYEHSKDDIFEFLLQCAEQLPHKIPFFGVLIGLINLENEDFAKGIVDATQANLQDALHTENRDRIRILLRFLCGLMCSKVISPNSIIETYETLLSSAATILDEDAGNASWQPRADFYVYCILASLLNSRGFWLVYSLT
;
A
#
# COMPACT_ATOMS: atom_id res chain seq x y z
N MET A 1 9.48 11.08 -26.85
CA MET A 1 9.43 11.87 -25.61
C MET A 1 9.35 10.87 -24.48
N SER A 2 10.34 10.78 -23.58
CA SER A 2 10.23 9.84 -22.46
C SER A 2 9.07 10.29 -21.57
N ALA A 3 8.08 9.43 -21.38
CA ALA A 3 7.04 9.70 -20.40
C ALA A 3 7.71 9.90 -19.03
N GLY A 4 7.33 10.96 -18.30
CA GLY A 4 7.86 11.19 -16.95
C GLY A 4 7.50 10.03 -16.01
N TRP A 5 8.28 9.82 -14.96
CA TRP A 5 8.12 8.71 -14.01
C TRP A 5 6.70 8.59 -13.44
N ARG A 6 6.00 9.72 -13.24
CA ARG A 6 4.58 9.77 -12.83
C ARG A 6 3.65 9.06 -13.81
N THR A 7 3.83 9.30 -15.11
CA THR A 7 3.01 8.67 -16.17
C THR A 7 3.28 7.17 -16.25
N LEU A 8 4.54 6.76 -16.07
CA LEU A 8 4.91 5.34 -16.06
C LEU A 8 4.25 4.60 -14.89
N LEU A 9 4.30 5.19 -13.69
CA LEU A 9 3.65 4.66 -12.50
C LEU A 9 2.14 4.53 -12.65
N LEU A 10 1.46 5.56 -13.19
CA LEU A 10 0.01 5.50 -13.41
C LEU A 10 -0.39 4.36 -14.36
N ARG A 11 0.43 4.12 -15.38
CA ARG A 11 0.20 3.10 -16.41
C ARG A 11 0.66 1.71 -15.99
N ILE A 12 1.15 1.52 -14.76
CA ILE A 12 1.59 0.21 -14.29
C ILE A 12 0.42 -0.79 -14.40
N GLY A 13 0.71 -2.01 -14.88
CA GLY A 13 -0.33 -3.02 -15.09
C GLY A 13 -1.25 -2.80 -16.30
N ASP A 14 -1.12 -1.71 -17.07
CA ASP A 14 -1.95 -1.49 -18.26
C ASP A 14 -1.40 -2.23 -19.48
N ARG A 15 -2.31 -2.77 -20.31
CA ARG A 15 -1.96 -3.34 -21.62
C ARG A 15 -1.67 -2.21 -22.59
N CYS A 16 -0.39 -1.94 -22.85
CA CYS A 16 0.02 -0.88 -23.76
C CYS A 16 0.63 -1.43 -25.06
N PRO A 17 0.17 -1.00 -26.25
CA PRO A 17 0.73 -1.44 -27.53
C PRO A 17 2.17 -0.94 -27.78
N GLU A 18 2.58 0.15 -27.12
CA GLU A 18 3.93 0.74 -27.22
C GLU A 18 5.03 -0.15 -26.66
N TYR A 19 4.69 -1.14 -25.84
CA TYR A 19 5.63 -2.12 -25.28
C TYR A 19 5.81 -3.36 -26.18
N GLY A 20 5.34 -3.31 -27.42
CA GLY A 20 5.58 -4.35 -28.41
C GLY A 20 4.69 -5.56 -28.24
N GLY A 21 3.36 -5.38 -28.36
CA GLY A 21 2.35 -6.40 -28.72
C GLY A 21 2.13 -7.61 -27.80
N THR A 22 3.10 -7.96 -26.95
CA THR A 22 3.16 -9.16 -26.09
C THR A 22 3.87 -8.86 -24.77
N ALA A 23 3.99 -7.58 -24.36
CA ALA A 23 4.70 -7.21 -23.15
C ALA A 23 4.02 -7.77 -21.90
N ASP A 24 4.68 -8.76 -21.31
CA ASP A 24 4.42 -9.29 -19.99
C ASP A 24 4.41 -8.11 -18.99
N HIS A 25 3.38 -8.03 -18.13
CA HIS A 25 3.30 -6.97 -17.11
C HIS A 25 4.59 -6.91 -16.26
N LYS A 26 5.29 -8.06 -16.14
CA LYS A 26 6.62 -8.13 -15.54
C LYS A 26 7.65 -7.23 -16.22
N GLU A 27 7.66 -7.17 -17.54
CA GLU A 27 8.66 -6.38 -18.28
C GLU A 27 8.47 -4.88 -18.03
N HIS A 28 7.22 -4.40 -18.01
CA HIS A 28 6.93 -3.00 -17.69
C HIS A 28 7.31 -2.66 -16.24
N ILE A 29 7.00 -3.53 -15.28
CA ILE A 29 7.31 -3.32 -13.85
C ILE A 29 8.83 -3.36 -13.61
N VAL A 30 9.48 -4.45 -14.03
CA VAL A 30 10.88 -4.75 -13.72
C VAL A 30 11.85 -3.94 -14.57
N LYS A 31 11.61 -3.79 -15.89
CA LYS A 31 12.59 -3.14 -16.77
C LYS A 31 12.39 -1.63 -16.88
N ILE A 32 11.18 -1.12 -16.75
CA ILE A 32 10.89 0.29 -17.04
C ILE A 32 10.65 1.05 -15.72
N CYS A 33 9.67 0.64 -14.92
CA CYS A 33 9.32 1.39 -13.72
C CYS A 33 10.43 1.36 -12.67
N TYR A 34 10.98 0.18 -12.37
CA TYR A 34 12.09 0.01 -11.42
C TYR A 34 13.30 0.88 -11.79
N ASN A 35 13.80 0.76 -13.04
CA ASN A 35 15.01 1.49 -13.46
C ASN A 35 14.84 3.00 -13.42
N VAL A 36 13.64 3.51 -13.77
CA VAL A 36 13.37 4.95 -13.71
C VAL A 36 13.27 5.42 -12.26
N LEU A 37 12.51 4.73 -11.42
CA LEU A 37 12.33 5.12 -10.02
C LEU A 37 13.63 5.06 -9.23
N SER A 38 14.46 4.03 -9.42
CA SER A 38 15.74 3.91 -8.73
C SER A 38 16.70 5.05 -9.09
N ARG A 39 16.59 5.65 -10.27
CA ARG A 39 17.39 6.83 -10.67
C ARG A 39 16.83 8.13 -10.15
N GLU A 40 15.50 8.27 -10.17
CA GLU A 40 14.81 9.49 -9.73
C GLU A 40 14.74 9.62 -8.20
N TYR A 41 14.91 8.52 -7.46
CA TYR A 41 14.80 8.48 -6.00
C TYR A 41 15.65 9.54 -5.31
N GLU A 42 16.94 9.67 -5.68
CA GLU A 42 17.87 10.63 -5.07
C GLU A 42 17.44 12.09 -5.26
N HIS A 43 16.62 12.37 -6.29
CA HIS A 43 16.22 13.72 -6.66
C HIS A 43 14.77 14.06 -6.30
N SER A 44 13.92 13.05 -6.09
CA SER A 44 12.47 13.23 -6.00
C SER A 44 11.80 12.25 -5.03
N LYS A 45 12.51 11.82 -3.96
CA LYS A 45 12.01 10.89 -2.95
C LYS A 45 10.62 11.24 -2.43
N ASP A 46 10.45 12.44 -1.89
CA ASP A 46 9.19 12.84 -1.24
C ASP A 46 8.03 12.88 -2.25
N ASP A 47 8.29 13.45 -3.43
CA ASP A 47 7.38 13.47 -4.56
C ASP A 47 6.94 12.06 -5.01
N ILE A 48 7.89 11.11 -5.06
CA ILE A 48 7.62 9.72 -5.45
C ILE A 48 6.72 9.05 -4.41
N PHE A 49 7.00 9.26 -3.12
CA PHE A 49 6.22 8.65 -2.05
C PHE A 49 4.80 9.22 -1.98
N GLU A 50 4.67 10.54 -2.06
CA GLU A 50 3.37 11.20 -2.13
C GLU A 50 2.58 10.66 -3.33
N PHE A 51 3.21 10.57 -4.49
CA PHE A 51 2.54 10.11 -5.70
C PHE A 51 2.14 8.62 -5.64
N LEU A 52 2.97 7.75 -5.07
CA LEU A 52 2.63 6.33 -4.87
C LEU A 52 1.43 6.17 -3.94
N LEU A 53 1.38 6.95 -2.85
CA LEU A 53 0.25 6.93 -1.92
C LEU A 53 -1.03 7.47 -2.59
N GLN A 54 -0.94 8.57 -3.33
CA GLN A 54 -2.05 9.07 -4.14
C GLN A 54 -2.54 8.02 -5.15
N CYS A 55 -1.63 7.32 -5.82
CA CYS A 55 -1.98 6.24 -6.74
C CYS A 55 -2.66 5.07 -6.01
N ALA A 56 -2.21 4.70 -4.81
CA ALA A 56 -2.86 3.65 -4.02
C ALA A 56 -4.27 4.06 -3.59
N GLU A 57 -4.49 5.34 -3.29
CA GLU A 57 -5.81 5.90 -2.96
C GLU A 57 -6.75 5.93 -4.16
N GLN A 58 -6.29 6.41 -5.31
CA GLN A 58 -7.12 6.56 -6.51
C GLN A 58 -7.29 5.25 -7.29
N LEU A 59 -6.32 4.33 -7.20
CA LEU A 59 -6.25 3.09 -7.98
C LEU A 59 -5.97 1.87 -7.06
N PRO A 60 -6.86 1.55 -6.11
CA PRO A 60 -6.61 0.50 -5.11
C PRO A 60 -6.46 -0.90 -5.73
N HIS A 61 -7.00 -1.13 -6.93
CA HIS A 61 -6.83 -2.38 -7.67
C HIS A 61 -5.40 -2.56 -8.24
N LYS A 62 -4.60 -1.47 -8.31
CA LYS A 62 -3.20 -1.51 -8.74
C LYS A 62 -2.20 -1.65 -7.59
N ILE A 63 -2.66 -1.64 -6.33
CA ILE A 63 -1.82 -1.84 -5.14
C ILE A 63 -0.87 -3.05 -5.26
N PRO A 64 -1.28 -4.22 -5.79
CA PRO A 64 -0.35 -5.34 -5.96
C PRO A 64 0.84 -5.03 -6.86
N PHE A 65 0.65 -4.23 -7.93
CA PHE A 65 1.74 -3.83 -8.81
C PHE A 65 2.71 -2.86 -8.13
N PHE A 66 2.18 -1.89 -7.37
CA PHE A 66 3.01 -1.00 -6.56
C PHE A 66 3.78 -1.77 -5.49
N GLY A 67 3.12 -2.74 -4.83
CA GLY A 67 3.77 -3.63 -3.87
C GLY A 67 4.96 -4.37 -4.50
N VAL A 68 4.76 -5.02 -5.66
CA VAL A 68 5.87 -5.72 -6.36
C VAL A 68 7.00 -4.77 -6.70
N LEU A 69 6.69 -3.59 -7.24
CA LEU A 69 7.71 -2.59 -7.58
C LEU A 69 8.53 -2.16 -6.36
N ILE A 70 7.87 -1.84 -5.26
CA ILE A 70 8.52 -1.44 -4.00
C ILE A 70 9.34 -2.61 -3.44
N GLY A 71 8.80 -3.83 -3.48
CA GLY A 71 9.51 -5.04 -3.06
C GLY A 71 10.76 -5.32 -3.89
N LEU A 72 10.74 -5.05 -5.20
CA LEU A 72 11.92 -5.14 -6.06
C LEU A 72 12.97 -4.08 -5.70
N ILE A 73 12.55 -2.83 -5.46
CA ILE A 73 13.46 -1.76 -5.03
C ILE A 73 14.06 -2.08 -3.66
N ASN A 74 13.27 -2.66 -2.75
CA ASN A 74 13.72 -3.06 -1.41
C ASN A 74 14.87 -4.07 -1.42
N LEU A 75 14.99 -4.91 -2.46
CA LEU A 75 16.10 -5.87 -2.57
C LEU A 75 17.47 -5.18 -2.73
N GLU A 76 17.48 -3.96 -3.25
CA GLU A 76 18.70 -3.20 -3.56
C GLU A 76 18.84 -1.93 -2.70
N ASN A 77 17.71 -1.39 -2.21
CA ASN A 77 17.65 -0.16 -1.42
C ASN A 77 16.55 -0.25 -0.35
N GLU A 78 16.93 -0.70 0.84
CA GLU A 78 16.03 -0.79 1.99
C GLU A 78 15.56 0.59 2.49
N ASP A 79 16.36 1.65 2.31
CA ASP A 79 15.99 3.01 2.73
C ASP A 79 14.81 3.57 1.92
N PHE A 80 14.68 3.17 0.65
CA PHE A 80 13.50 3.50 -0.16
C PHE A 80 12.24 2.91 0.47
N ALA A 81 12.29 1.61 0.78
CA ALA A 81 11.16 0.87 1.33
C ALA A 81 10.80 1.36 2.74
N LYS A 82 11.80 1.63 3.58
CA LYS A 82 11.60 2.25 4.88
C LYS A 82 10.92 3.60 4.75
N GLY A 83 11.37 4.44 3.82
CA GLY A 83 10.78 5.75 3.57
C GLY A 83 9.31 5.70 3.17
N ILE A 84 8.91 4.78 2.28
CA ILE A 84 7.49 4.66 1.91
C ILE A 84 6.65 4.06 3.04
N VAL A 85 7.21 3.17 3.86
CA VAL A 85 6.54 2.64 5.07
C VAL A 85 6.33 3.75 6.09
N ASP A 86 7.34 4.58 6.35
CA ASP A 86 7.26 5.73 7.26
C ASP A 86 6.21 6.75 6.77
N ALA A 87 6.20 7.06 5.47
CA ALA A 87 5.20 7.94 4.87
C ALA A 87 3.78 7.35 4.98
N THR A 88 3.62 6.04 4.75
CA THR A 88 2.33 5.35 4.91
C THR A 88 1.85 5.39 6.36
N GLN A 89 2.75 5.17 7.31
CA GLN A 89 2.45 5.20 8.74
C GLN A 89 2.02 6.60 9.18
N ALA A 90 2.74 7.65 8.76
CA ALA A 90 2.36 9.03 9.04
C ALA A 90 0.96 9.37 8.48
N ASN A 91 0.68 8.97 7.24
CA ASN A 91 -0.64 9.16 6.62
C ASN A 91 -1.74 8.36 7.32
N LEU A 92 -1.44 7.16 7.84
CA LEU A 92 -2.41 6.37 8.59
C LEU A 92 -2.74 7.02 9.93
N GLN A 93 -1.73 7.55 10.63
CA GLN A 93 -1.95 8.30 11.87
C GLN A 93 -2.79 9.56 11.63
N ASP A 94 -2.51 10.32 10.57
CA ASP A 94 -3.34 11.47 10.16
C ASP A 94 -4.79 11.06 9.83
N ALA A 95 -4.97 9.98 9.08
CA ALA A 95 -6.29 9.48 8.74
C ALA A 95 -7.08 8.98 9.96
N LEU A 96 -6.40 8.39 10.95
CA LEU A 96 -6.99 8.01 12.24
C LEU A 96 -7.39 9.23 13.06
N HIS A 97 -6.56 10.28 13.09
CA HIS A 97 -6.83 11.51 13.82
C HIS A 97 -8.01 12.31 13.22
N THR A 98 -8.09 12.35 11.89
CA THR A 98 -9.18 13.01 11.15
C THR A 98 -10.41 12.15 10.95
N GLU A 99 -10.40 10.91 11.47
CA GLU A 99 -11.45 9.89 11.29
C GLU A 99 -11.81 9.61 9.82
N ASN A 100 -10.85 9.76 8.90
CA ASN A 100 -11.05 9.52 7.48
C ASN A 100 -11.08 8.00 7.19
N ARG A 101 -12.29 7.45 7.24
CA ARG A 101 -12.56 6.01 7.09
C ARG A 101 -12.07 5.41 5.78
N ASP A 102 -12.18 6.16 4.68
CA ASP A 102 -11.76 5.67 3.37
C ASP A 102 -10.23 5.62 3.28
N ARG A 103 -9.53 6.66 3.73
CA ARG A 103 -8.05 6.67 3.79
C ARG A 103 -7.52 5.58 4.72
N ILE A 104 -8.09 5.39 5.90
CA ILE A 104 -7.71 4.29 6.82
C ILE A 104 -7.80 2.94 6.10
N ARG A 105 -8.93 2.67 5.43
CA ARG A 105 -9.15 1.40 4.72
C ARG A 105 -8.14 1.18 3.60
N ILE A 106 -7.85 2.22 2.82
CA ILE A 106 -6.89 2.15 1.71
C ILE A 106 -5.48 1.95 2.23
N LEU A 107 -5.06 2.71 3.24
CA LEU A 107 -3.70 2.63 3.81
C LEU A 107 -3.45 1.26 4.45
N LEU A 108 -4.45 0.68 5.14
CA LEU A 108 -4.35 -0.69 5.66
C LEU A 108 -4.25 -1.73 4.52
N ARG A 109 -4.96 -1.52 3.41
CA ARG A 109 -4.80 -2.37 2.20
C ARG A 109 -3.40 -2.22 1.60
N PHE A 110 -2.86 -1.01 1.56
CA PHE A 110 -1.53 -0.74 1.03
C PHE A 110 -0.44 -1.40 1.89
N LEU A 111 -0.51 -1.26 3.22
CA LEU A 111 0.36 -1.97 4.17
C LEU A 111 0.29 -3.50 4.00
N CYS A 112 -0.92 -4.05 3.79
CA CYS A 112 -1.07 -5.47 3.47
C CYS A 112 -0.40 -5.85 2.15
N GLY A 113 -0.47 -5.00 1.12
CA GLY A 113 0.23 -5.19 -0.15
C GLY A 113 1.76 -5.20 0.02
N LEU A 114 2.29 -4.29 0.85
CA LEU A 114 3.71 -4.25 1.20
C LEU A 114 4.16 -5.52 1.96
N MET A 115 3.32 -6.04 2.85
CA MET A 115 3.56 -7.31 3.53
C MET A 115 3.61 -8.48 2.55
N CYS A 116 2.67 -8.57 1.60
CA CYS A 116 2.71 -9.59 0.55
C CYS A 116 3.95 -9.48 -0.34
N SER A 117 4.51 -8.29 -0.52
CA SER A 117 5.74 -8.04 -1.27
C SER A 117 7.03 -8.15 -0.45
N LYS A 118 6.97 -8.71 0.77
CA LYS A 118 8.11 -8.89 1.69
C LYS A 118 8.81 -7.59 2.10
N VAL A 119 8.11 -6.46 2.03
CA VAL A 119 8.61 -5.17 2.52
C VAL A 119 8.34 -5.01 4.01
N ILE A 120 7.18 -5.47 4.49
CA ILE A 120 6.78 -5.43 5.90
C ILE A 120 6.64 -6.86 6.43
N SER A 121 7.05 -7.08 7.68
CA SER A 121 6.85 -8.38 8.32
C SER A 121 5.36 -8.64 8.60
N PRO A 122 4.86 -9.88 8.47
CA PRO A 122 3.49 -10.22 8.87
C PRO A 122 3.18 -9.85 10.33
N ASN A 123 4.14 -10.00 11.24
CA ASN A 123 3.98 -9.68 12.66
C ASN A 123 3.67 -8.19 12.87
N SER A 124 4.35 -7.29 12.17
CA SER A 124 4.11 -5.84 12.29
C SER A 124 2.69 -5.45 11.86
N ILE A 125 2.11 -6.15 10.87
CA ILE A 125 0.72 -5.95 10.46
C ILE A 125 -0.25 -6.47 11.52
N ILE A 126 0.03 -7.64 12.11
CA ILE A 126 -0.77 -8.21 13.21
C ILE A 126 -0.78 -7.26 14.40
N GLU A 127 0.38 -6.77 14.83
CA GLU A 127 0.51 -5.78 15.93
C GLU A 127 -0.28 -4.50 15.64
N THR A 128 -0.28 -4.04 14.39
CA THR A 128 -1.09 -2.88 13.97
C THR A 128 -2.58 -3.17 14.11
N TYR A 129 -3.05 -4.36 13.71
CA TYR A 129 -4.45 -4.76 13.84
C TYR A 129 -4.86 -4.92 15.30
N GLU A 130 -4.03 -5.53 16.13
CA GLU A 130 -4.24 -5.66 17.57
C GLU A 130 -4.34 -4.29 18.24
N THR A 131 -3.48 -3.34 17.86
CA THR A 131 -3.52 -1.97 18.36
C THR A 131 -4.83 -1.26 17.98
N LEU A 132 -5.28 -1.38 16.73
CA LEU A 132 -6.55 -0.81 16.28
C LEU A 132 -7.74 -1.41 17.05
N LEU A 133 -7.80 -2.72 17.22
CA LEU A 133 -8.87 -3.39 17.95
C LEU A 133 -8.84 -3.03 19.45
N SER A 134 -7.67 -3.00 20.06
CA SER A 134 -7.49 -2.56 21.45
C SER A 134 -7.97 -1.12 21.65
N SER A 135 -7.71 -0.23 20.68
CA SER A 135 -8.19 1.16 20.74
C SER A 135 -9.72 1.29 20.64
N ALA A 136 -10.39 0.33 19.99
CA ALA A 136 -11.86 0.29 19.99
C ALA A 136 -12.40 -0.27 21.32
N ALA A 137 -11.70 -1.23 21.91
CA ALA A 137 -12.07 -1.81 23.20
C ALA A 137 -11.92 -0.79 24.35
N THR A 138 -10.94 0.11 24.33
CA THR A 138 -10.78 1.14 25.38
C THR A 138 -11.85 2.24 25.36
N ILE A 139 -12.69 2.32 24.33
CA ILE A 139 -13.84 3.24 24.24
C ILE A 139 -15.06 2.69 25.00
N LEU A 140 -15.00 1.43 25.43
CA LEU A 140 -15.93 0.86 26.40
C LEU A 140 -15.72 1.58 27.74
N ASP A 141 -16.45 2.66 27.94
CA ASP A 141 -16.68 3.19 29.29
C ASP A 141 -17.70 2.26 29.97
N GLU A 142 -17.18 1.33 30.77
CA GLU A 142 -17.96 0.34 31.52
C GLU A 142 -19.02 1.01 32.43
N ASP A 143 -18.78 2.26 32.83
CA ASP A 143 -19.65 3.01 33.75
C ASP A 143 -20.70 3.88 33.03
N ALA A 144 -20.52 4.20 31.74
CA ALA A 144 -21.40 5.12 30.99
C ALA A 144 -22.19 4.46 29.83
N GLY A 145 -21.92 3.21 29.48
CA GLY A 145 -22.68 2.50 28.44
C GLY A 145 -22.60 3.19 27.07
N ASN A 146 -21.41 3.63 26.67
CA ASN A 146 -21.23 4.39 25.44
C ASN A 146 -21.50 3.53 24.19
N ALA A 147 -22.67 3.65 23.56
CA ALA A 147 -23.05 2.91 22.35
C ALA A 147 -22.13 3.16 21.12
N SER A 148 -21.18 4.09 21.18
CA SER A 148 -20.28 4.41 20.07
C SER A 148 -19.11 3.43 19.90
N TRP A 149 -18.86 2.51 20.85
CA TRP A 149 -17.77 1.53 20.72
C TRP A 149 -18.03 0.53 19.59
N GLN A 150 -19.28 0.08 19.44
CA GLN A 150 -19.64 -0.98 18.49
C GLN A 150 -19.45 -0.54 17.02
N PRO A 151 -19.94 0.63 16.56
CA PRO A 151 -19.69 1.08 15.18
C PRO A 151 -18.21 1.26 14.85
N ARG A 152 -17.37 1.60 15.83
CA ARG A 152 -15.94 1.78 15.64
C ARG A 152 -15.19 0.44 15.59
N ALA A 153 -15.55 -0.49 16.47
CA ALA A 153 -15.05 -1.86 16.43
C ALA A 153 -15.43 -2.54 15.10
N ASP A 154 -16.69 -2.43 14.69
CA ASP A 154 -17.20 -2.97 13.43
C ASP A 154 -16.43 -2.40 12.23
N PHE A 155 -16.13 -1.09 12.25
CA PHE A 155 -15.33 -0.45 11.21
C PHE A 155 -13.90 -1.00 11.12
N TYR A 156 -13.19 -1.13 12.25
CA TYR A 156 -11.83 -1.68 12.24
C TYR A 156 -11.81 -3.16 11.82
N VAL A 157 -12.73 -3.97 12.33
CA VAL A 157 -12.89 -5.37 11.91
C VAL A 157 -13.14 -5.44 10.41
N TYR A 158 -14.04 -4.62 9.88
CA TYR A 158 -14.28 -4.55 8.44
C TYR A 158 -13.01 -4.21 7.66
N CYS A 159 -12.25 -3.20 8.09
CA CYS A 159 -11.01 -2.79 7.42
C CYS A 159 -9.96 -3.89 7.42
N ILE A 160 -9.79 -4.59 8.54
CA ILE A 160 -8.85 -5.71 8.69
C ILE A 160 -9.25 -6.88 7.77
N LEU A 161 -10.53 -7.28 7.76
CA LEU A 161 -10.99 -8.35 6.90
C LEU A 161 -10.86 -7.96 5.41
N ALA A 162 -11.18 -6.71 5.08
CA ALA A 162 -11.10 -6.18 3.72
C ALA A 162 -9.67 -6.00 3.21
N SER A 163 -8.67 -5.81 4.07
CA SER A 163 -7.26 -5.79 3.67
C SER A 163 -6.73 -7.21 3.45
N LEU A 164 -7.11 -8.16 4.31
CA LEU A 164 -6.72 -9.57 4.18
C LEU A 164 -7.31 -10.26 2.94
N LEU A 165 -8.56 -9.98 2.58
CA LEU A 165 -9.21 -10.58 1.40
C LEU A 165 -8.44 -10.31 0.09
N ASN A 166 -7.79 -9.15 -0.01
CA ASN A 166 -7.01 -8.78 -1.20
C ASN A 166 -5.63 -9.44 -1.25
N SER A 167 -5.11 -10.00 -0.15
CA SER A 167 -3.88 -10.82 -0.15
C SER A 167 -4.02 -12.10 -0.99
N ARG A 168 -5.25 -12.57 -1.25
CA ARG A 168 -5.48 -13.72 -2.15
C ARG A 168 -5.22 -13.39 -3.63
N GLY A 169 -5.35 -12.13 -4.04
CA GLY A 169 -4.96 -11.67 -5.38
C GLY A 169 -3.44 -11.75 -5.61
N PHE A 170 -2.64 -11.65 -4.54
CA PHE A 170 -1.18 -11.78 -4.58
C PHE A 170 -0.71 -13.20 -4.91
N TRP A 171 -1.49 -14.25 -4.63
CA TRP A 171 -1.16 -15.63 -5.06
C TRP A 171 -1.11 -15.78 -6.60
N LEU A 172 -1.91 -14.98 -7.32
CA LEU A 172 -1.88 -14.93 -8.79
C LEU A 172 -0.62 -14.23 -9.31
N VAL A 173 -0.08 -13.27 -8.56
CA VAL A 173 1.19 -12.58 -8.88
C VAL A 173 2.40 -13.42 -8.47
N TYR A 174 2.33 -14.16 -7.37
CA TYR A 174 3.36 -15.13 -6.96
C TYR A 174 3.46 -16.33 -7.91
N SER A 175 2.37 -16.73 -8.56
CA SER A 175 2.41 -17.78 -9.61
C SER A 175 3.14 -17.33 -10.88
N LEU A 176 3.52 -16.04 -10.96
CA LEU A 176 4.26 -15.46 -12.06
C LEU A 176 5.76 -15.28 -11.74
N THR A 177 6.23 -15.53 -10.52
CA THR A 177 7.66 -15.63 -10.17
C THR A 177 8.08 -17.09 -10.03
#